data_AF-A0A1S6IQE7-F1
#
_entry.id   AF-A0A1S6IQE7-F1
#
_cell.length_a   1.000
_cell.length_b   1.000
_cell.length_c   1.000
_cell.angle_alpha   90.00
_cell.angle_beta   90.00
_cell.angle_gamma   90.00
#
_symmetry.space_group_name_H-M   'P 1'
#
loop_
_entity.id
_entity.type
_entity.pdbx_description
1 polymer ?
#
loop_
_entity_poly.entity_id
_entity_poly.type
_entity_poly.pdbx_seq_one_letter_code
_entity_poly.pdbx_strand_id
1 'polypeptide(L)'
;MPVVLVSSYAHFSNKIYPNYVETIYVDSEQEAADYRIMQLLQQGDVLITQDYGLASLALGKKAIVLHHKGLQYTYENIDRLLETRYLSAQMRKSGKRTKGPRPFTKEAAENFRAVFKQVIDDE
;
A
#
# COMPACT_ATOMS: atom_id res chain seq x y z
N MET A 1 3.87 18.00 5.25
CA MET A 1 4.38 16.63 5.15
C MET A 1 4.77 16.36 3.70
N PRO A 2 6.04 16.02 3.41
CA PRO A 2 6.45 15.62 2.07
C PRO A 2 5.80 14.30 1.68
N VAL A 3 5.57 14.08 0.38
CA VAL A 3 4.99 12.84 -0.16
C VAL A 3 5.90 12.31 -1.26
N VAL A 4 6.26 11.03 -1.19
CA VAL A 4 7.03 10.37 -2.24
C VAL A 4 6.17 9.31 -2.92
N LEU A 5 6.01 9.43 -4.23
CA LEU A 5 5.34 8.47 -5.09
C LEU A 5 6.40 7.64 -5.81
N VAL A 6 6.43 6.33 -5.57
CA VAL A 6 7.30 5.41 -6.31
C VAL A 6 6.45 4.66 -7.33
N SER A 7 6.80 4.74 -8.61
CA SER A 7 6.05 4.10 -9.69
C SER A 7 6.98 3.54 -10.76
N SER A 8 6.59 2.45 -11.40
CA SER A 8 7.31 1.93 -12.57
C SER A 8 7.15 2.86 -13.78
N TYR A 9 8.16 2.93 -14.65
CA TYR A 9 8.07 3.60 -15.95
C TYR A 9 6.90 3.09 -16.83
N ALA A 10 6.44 1.85 -16.66
CA ALA A 10 5.23 1.34 -17.33
C ALA A 10 3.97 2.14 -16.99
N HIS A 11 3.97 2.86 -15.85
CA HIS A 11 2.88 3.72 -15.38
C HIS A 11 3.27 5.20 -15.39
N PHE A 12 4.20 5.60 -16.27
CA PHE A 12 4.62 6.98 -16.40
C PHE A 12 3.44 7.91 -16.71
N SER A 13 3.47 9.12 -16.15
CA SER A 13 2.42 10.12 -16.31
C SER A 13 3.01 11.52 -16.39
N ASN A 14 2.49 12.36 -17.28
CA ASN A 14 2.83 13.78 -17.37
C ASN A 14 2.07 14.64 -16.34
N LYS A 15 1.47 14.02 -15.32
CA LYS A 15 0.71 14.73 -14.30
C LYS A 15 1.66 15.58 -13.46
N ILE A 16 1.40 16.88 -13.42
CA ILE A 16 2.12 17.81 -12.56
C ILE A 16 1.48 17.72 -11.17
N TYR A 17 2.31 17.42 -10.16
CA TYR A 17 1.92 17.41 -8.77
C TYR A 17 2.41 18.67 -8.05
N PRO A 18 1.81 19.04 -6.90
CA PRO A 18 2.30 20.14 -6.09
C PRO A 18 3.75 19.92 -5.61
N ASN A 19 4.44 21.00 -5.25
CA ASN A 19 5.87 20.99 -4.88
C ASN A 19 6.23 20.09 -3.68
N TYR A 20 5.26 19.70 -2.85
CA TYR A 20 5.48 18.78 -1.72
C TYR A 20 5.44 17.30 -2.13
N VAL A 21 5.17 17.00 -3.40
CA VAL A 21 5.09 15.64 -3.95
C VAL A 21 6.29 15.41 -4.87
N GLU A 22 7.10 14.42 -4.52
CA GLU A 22 8.18 13.90 -5.38
C GLU A 22 7.72 12.60 -6.04
N THR A 23 7.96 12.45 -7.34
CA THR A 23 7.70 11.19 -8.05
C THR A 23 9.03 10.56 -8.46
N ILE A 24 9.28 9.35 -8.00
CA ILE A 24 10.44 8.53 -8.34
C ILE A 24 9.98 7.43 -9.29
N TYR A 25 10.53 7.42 -10.49
CA TYR A 25 10.30 6.35 -11.46
C TYR A 25 11.40 5.29 -11.37
N VAL A 26 10.99 4.02 -11.34
CA VAL A 26 11.87 2.85 -11.33
C VAL A 26 11.64 2.00 -12.57
N ASP A 27 12.59 1.11 -12.87
CA ASP A 27 12.46 0.15 -13.96
C ASP A 27 11.19 -0.70 -13.84
N SER A 28 10.74 -1.22 -14.97
CA SER A 28 9.51 -2.03 -15.06
C SER A 28 9.69 -3.48 -14.64
N GLU A 29 10.82 -3.79 -13.99
CA GLU A 29 11.07 -5.09 -13.41
C GLU A 29 10.13 -5.35 -12.24
N GLN A 30 9.85 -6.63 -12.01
CA GLN A 30 9.01 -7.05 -10.90
C GLN A 30 9.62 -6.58 -9.57
N GLU A 31 8.78 -6.10 -8.65
CA GLU A 31 9.17 -5.61 -7.32
C GLU A 31 10.09 -4.37 -7.27
N ALA A 32 10.56 -3.81 -8.39
CA ALA A 32 11.47 -2.66 -8.39
C ALA A 32 10.95 -1.47 -7.56
N ALA A 33 9.63 -1.22 -7.62
CA ALA A 33 8.97 -0.18 -6.83
C ALA A 33 8.98 -0.51 -5.34
N ASP A 34 8.67 -1.76 -4.99
CA ASP A 34 8.65 -2.24 -3.61
C ASP A 34 10.04 -2.15 -2.99
N TYR A 35 11.09 -2.57 -3.72
CA TYR A 35 12.48 -2.41 -3.27
C TYR A 35 12.84 -0.95 -3.03
N ARG A 36 12.48 -0.05 -3.95
CA ARG A 36 12.79 1.37 -3.81
C ARG A 36 12.03 2.00 -2.64
N ILE A 37 10.76 1.65 -2.44
CA ILE A 37 9.97 2.06 -1.26
C ILE A 37 10.68 1.59 0.00
N MET A 38 11.05 0.32 0.07
CA MET A 38 11.72 -0.25 1.23
C MET A 38 13.08 0.37 1.49
N GLN A 39 13.81 0.86 0.50
CA GLN A 39 15.07 1.60 0.71
C GLN A 39 14.83 2.99 1.31
N LEU A 40 13.78 3.67 0.88
CA LEU A 40 13.45 5.04 1.31
C LEU A 40 12.81 5.05 2.70
N LEU A 41 11.99 4.06 3.00
CA LEU A 41 11.15 4.00 4.20
C LEU A 41 11.99 3.99 5.49
N GLN A 42 11.67 4.91 6.39
CA GLN A 42 12.26 5.04 7.72
C GLN A 42 11.24 4.70 8.83
N GLN A 43 11.72 4.58 10.06
CA GLN A 43 10.84 4.43 11.23
C GLN A 43 9.96 5.67 11.39
N GLY A 44 8.66 5.48 11.65
CA GLY A 44 7.69 6.57 11.78
C GLY A 44 7.05 7.00 10.46
N ASP A 45 7.64 6.67 9.31
CA ASP A 45 7.02 6.99 8.02
C ASP A 45 5.65 6.31 7.85
N VAL A 46 4.74 7.00 7.15
CA VAL A 46 3.42 6.47 6.78
C VAL A 46 3.45 5.92 5.36
N LEU A 47 3.37 4.60 5.22
CA LEU A 47 3.27 3.91 3.93
C LEU A 47 1.80 3.61 3.57
N ILE A 48 1.38 3.99 2.37
CA ILE A 48 0.06 3.61 1.83
C ILE A 48 0.25 2.52 0.76
N THR A 49 -0.24 1.30 1.01
CA THR A 49 -0.11 0.18 0.06
C THR A 49 -1.29 -0.79 0.08
N GLN A 50 -1.56 -1.42 -1.06
CA GLN A 50 -2.49 -2.55 -1.21
C GLN A 50 -1.79 -3.91 -1.12
N ASP A 51 -0.46 -3.94 -1.22
CA ASP A 51 0.28 -5.19 -1.20
C ASP A 51 0.59 -5.61 0.24
N TYR A 52 0.02 -6.74 0.66
CA TYR A 52 0.22 -7.29 2.00
C TYR A 52 1.67 -7.76 2.27
N GLY A 53 2.39 -8.18 1.24
CA GLY A 53 3.81 -8.54 1.35
C GLY A 53 4.66 -7.31 1.64
N LEU A 54 4.50 -6.25 0.86
CA LEU A 54 5.15 -4.97 1.12
C LEU A 54 4.76 -4.40 2.49
N ALA A 55 3.47 -4.48 2.86
CA ALA A 55 3.00 -4.04 4.17
C ALA A 55 3.68 -4.79 5.33
N SER A 56 3.81 -6.11 5.21
CA SER A 56 4.51 -6.94 6.20
C SER A 56 5.97 -6.54 6.38
N LEU A 57 6.69 -6.32 5.28
CA LEU A 57 8.08 -5.85 5.31
C LEU A 57 8.21 -4.46 5.94
N ALA A 58 7.31 -3.55 5.57
CA ALA A 58 7.28 -2.18 6.09
C ALA A 58 6.98 -2.12 7.60
N LEU A 59 6.11 -2.99 8.12
CA LEU A 59 5.91 -3.14 9.57
C LEU A 59 7.23 -3.53 10.26
N GLY A 60 8.04 -4.42 9.67
CA GLY A 60 9.37 -4.76 10.19
C GLY A 60 10.33 -3.57 10.34
N LYS A 61 10.12 -2.50 9.56
CA LYS A 61 10.85 -1.22 9.66
C LYS A 61 10.26 -0.24 10.68
N LYS A 62 9.22 -0.62 11.42
CA LYS A 62 8.47 0.25 12.34
C LYS A 62 7.85 1.47 11.63
N ALA A 63 7.44 1.28 10.38
CA ALA A 63 6.62 2.24 9.66
C ALA A 63 5.13 2.02 9.99
N ILE A 64 4.34 3.09 9.88
CA ILE A 64 2.88 3.01 9.97
C ILE A 64 2.36 2.67 8.59
N VAL A 65 1.60 1.59 8.45
CA VAL A 65 1.18 1.10 7.12
C VAL A 65 -0.33 1.10 6.99
N LEU A 66 -0.84 1.74 5.94
CA LEU A 66 -2.25 1.90 5.67
C LEU A 66 -2.65 1.30 4.33
N HIS A 67 -3.81 0.65 4.30
CA HIS A 67 -4.53 0.33 3.08
C HIS A 67 -5.32 1.57 2.63
N HIS A 68 -5.37 1.85 1.32
CA HIS A 68 -6.14 2.97 0.74
C HIS A 68 -7.67 2.95 0.98
N LYS A 69 -8.18 1.97 1.74
CA LYS A 69 -9.59 1.82 2.12
C LYS A 69 -9.84 2.10 3.62
N GLY A 70 -8.82 2.56 4.34
CA GLY A 70 -8.91 2.87 5.77
C GLY A 70 -8.73 1.69 6.71
N LEU A 71 -7.97 0.67 6.29
CA LEU A 71 -7.48 -0.36 7.20
C LEU A 71 -6.02 -0.05 7.53
N GLN A 72 -5.66 0.01 8.80
CA GLN A 72 -4.26 -0.01 9.22
C GLN A 72 -3.77 -1.46 9.29
N TYR A 73 -2.62 -1.72 8.68
CA TYR A 73 -1.94 -3.00 8.88
C TYR A 73 -1.20 -2.97 10.21
N THR A 74 -1.30 -4.06 10.95
CA THR A 74 -0.65 -4.22 12.25
C THR A 74 -0.13 -5.64 12.37
N TYR A 75 0.76 -5.89 13.33
CA TYR A 75 1.29 -7.25 13.56
C TYR A 75 0.17 -8.24 13.92
N GLU A 76 -0.92 -7.77 14.54
CA GLU A 76 -2.05 -8.61 14.93
C GLU A 76 -2.92 -9.04 13.73
N ASN A 77 -2.87 -8.31 12.61
CA ASN A 77 -3.76 -8.57 11.47
C ASN A 77 -3.03 -9.01 10.20
N ILE A 78 -1.74 -8.71 10.05
CA ILE A 78 -1.01 -8.89 8.79
C ILE A 78 -0.89 -10.37 8.39
N ASP A 79 -0.64 -11.26 9.34
CA ASP A 79 -0.49 -12.69 9.08
C ASP A 79 -1.78 -13.30 8.54
N ARG A 80 -2.92 -12.95 9.14
CA ARG A 80 -4.24 -13.37 8.68
C ARG A 80 -4.55 -12.86 7.26
N LEU A 81 -4.14 -11.63 6.95
CA LEU A 81 -4.32 -11.04 5.62
C LEU A 81 -3.49 -11.76 4.56
N LEU A 82 -2.22 -12.08 4.89
CA LEU A 82 -1.32 -12.87 4.03
C LEU A 82 -1.88 -14.28 3.79
N GLU A 83 -2.33 -14.96 4.84
CA GLU A 83 -2.96 -16.27 4.73
C GLU A 83 -4.21 -16.21 3.85
N THR A 84 -5.08 -15.21 4.05
CA THR A 84 -6.28 -15.02 3.22
C THR A 84 -5.92 -14.79 1.75
N ARG A 85 -4.86 -14.01 1.46
CA ARG A 85 -4.35 -13.80 0.10
C ARG A 85 -3.87 -15.11 -0.52
N TYR A 86 -3.14 -15.92 0.25
CA TYR A 86 -2.64 -17.22 -0.17
C TYR A 86 -3.79 -18.19 -0.49
N LEU A 87 -4.74 -18.38 0.44
CA LEU A 87 -5.90 -19.26 0.24
C LEU A 87 -6.73 -18.81 -0.97
N SER A 88 -6.92 -17.50 -1.13
CA SER A 88 -7.62 -16.94 -2.30
C SER A 88 -6.89 -17.25 -3.61
N ALA A 89 -5.55 -17.21 -3.61
CA ALA A 89 -4.74 -17.57 -4.78
C ALA A 89 -4.85 -19.07 -5.10
N GLN A 90 -4.81 -19.93 -4.09
CA GLN A 90 -4.98 -21.38 -4.25
C GLN A 90 -6.36 -21.73 -4.82
N MET A 91 -7.43 -21.10 -4.35
CA MET A 91 -8.78 -21.29 -4.90
C MET A 91 -8.89 -20.89 -6.38
N ARG A 92 -8.23 -19.79 -6.79
CA ARG A 92 -8.19 -19.40 -8.21
C ARG A 92 -7.44 -20.42 -9.06
N LYS A 93 -6.31 -20.94 -8.57
CA LYS A 93 -5.53 -22.00 -9.25
C LYS A 93 -6.32 -23.30 -9.39
N SER A 94 -7.20 -23.63 -8.44
CA SER A 94 -8.05 -24.82 -8.52
C SER A 94 -9.27 -24.65 -9.44
N GLY A 95 -9.30 -23.63 -10.31
CA GLY A 95 -10.37 -23.40 -11.29
C GLY A 95 -11.67 -22.85 -10.72
N LYS A 96 -11.73 -22.49 -9.42
CA LYS A 96 -12.95 -21.90 -8.83
C LYS A 96 -13.09 -20.45 -9.32
N ARG A 97 -14.27 -20.10 -9.85
CA ARG A 97 -14.60 -18.70 -10.19
C ARG A 97 -14.72 -17.87 -8.91
N THR A 98 -13.85 -16.88 -8.77
CA THR A 98 -13.94 -15.85 -7.73
C THR A 98 -14.50 -14.56 -8.32
N LYS A 99 -15.31 -13.82 -7.56
CA LYS A 99 -15.64 -12.44 -7.94
C LYS A 99 -14.38 -11.57 -7.86
N GLY A 100 -14.30 -10.56 -8.73
CA GLY A 100 -13.26 -9.54 -8.66
C GLY A 100 -13.38 -8.69 -7.39
N PRO A 101 -12.37 -7.82 -7.13
CA PRO A 101 -12.43 -6.90 -6.01
C PRO A 101 -13.67 -6.01 -6.11
N ARG A 102 -14.27 -5.71 -4.95
CA ARG A 102 -15.40 -4.77 -4.88
C ARG A 102 -14.95 -3.39 -5.39
N PRO A 103 -15.82 -2.66 -6.11
CA PRO A 103 -15.55 -1.28 -6.51
C PRO A 103 -15.13 -0.42 -5.32
N PHE A 104 -14.29 0.58 -5.57
CA PHE A 104 -13.95 1.57 -4.56
C PHE A 104 -15.18 2.46 -4.29
N THR A 105 -15.54 2.64 -3.01
CA THR A 105 -16.75 3.35 -2.59
C THR A 105 -16.40 4.68 -1.93
N LYS A 106 -17.37 5.61 -1.89
CA LYS A 106 -17.25 6.86 -1.12
C LYS A 106 -16.99 6.57 0.36
N GLU A 107 -17.65 5.56 0.90
CA GLU A 107 -17.43 5.10 2.28
C GLU A 107 -15.98 4.67 2.52
N ALA A 108 -15.37 3.93 1.58
CA ALA A 108 -13.95 3.55 1.69
C ALA A 108 -13.01 4.77 1.67
N ALA A 109 -13.36 5.81 0.90
CA ALA A 109 -12.61 7.06 0.89
C ALA A 109 -12.72 7.83 2.21
N GLU A 110 -13.92 7.91 2.79
CA GLU A 110 -14.13 8.55 4.10
C GLU A 110 -13.47 7.77 5.23
N ASN A 111 -13.55 6.43 5.22
CA ASN A 111 -12.85 5.59 6.19
C ASN A 111 -11.33 5.79 6.10
N PHE A 112 -10.77 5.81 4.88
CA PHE A 112 -9.35 6.13 4.69
C PHE A 112 -9.01 7.52 5.24
N ARG A 113 -9.82 8.54 4.92
CA ARG A 113 -9.61 9.90 5.41
C ARG A 113 -9.61 9.98 6.94
N ALA A 114 -10.53 9.28 7.60
CA ALA A 114 -10.61 9.27 9.06
C ALA A 114 -9.36 8.63 9.70
N VAL A 115 -8.97 7.44 9.22
CA VAL A 115 -7.78 6.73 9.73
C VAL A 115 -6.50 7.49 9.42
N PHE A 116 -6.37 8.02 8.20
CA PHE A 116 -5.19 8.79 7.82
C PHE A 116 -5.02 10.05 8.67
N LYS A 117 -6.12 10.74 8.99
CA LYS A 117 -6.09 11.90 9.91
C LYS A 117 -5.60 11.52 11.30
N GLN A 118 -6.14 10.45 11.88
CA GLN A 118 -5.69 9.98 13.20
C GLN A 118 -4.19 9.72 13.20
N VAL A 119 -3.69 9.02 12.18
CA VAL A 119 -2.27 8.70 12.06
C VAL A 119 -1.36 9.94 11.97
N ILE A 120 -1.78 10.99 11.27
CA ILE A 120 -0.95 12.20 11.09
C ILE A 120 -1.16 13.25 12.17
N ASP A 121 -2.26 13.18 12.93
CA ASP A 121 -2.57 14.09 14.04
C ASP A 121 -1.99 13.56 15.38
N ASP A 122 -1.68 12.26 15.47
CA ASP A 122 -1.05 11.61 16.64
C ASP A 122 0.50 11.76 16.68
N GLU A 123 1.10 12.43 15.68
CA GLU A 123 2.53 12.81 15.58
C GLU A 123 2.77 14.28 15.95
#